data_AF-A0A553PE88-F1
#
_entry.id   AF-A0A553PE88-F1
#
_cell.length_a   1.000
_cell.length_b   1.000
_cell.length_c   1.000
_cell.angle_alpha   90.00
_cell.angle_beta   90.00
_cell.angle_gamma   90.00
#
_symmetry.space_group_name_H-M   'P 1'
#
loop_
_entity.id
_entity.type
_entity.pdbx_description
1 polymer ?
#
loop_
_entity_poly.entity_id
_entity_poly.type
_entity_poly.pdbx_seq_one_letter_code
_entity_poly.pdbx_strand_id
1 'polypeptide(L)'
;MMEDDLQTTHKLFLPPSTDHAVNGSALPYLTEAHLEKMGVSPLGSRLQILHSLRKLWHFSPESMKVFNDPIHGHIELHPLLLRFIDTPQFQRLRHIKQLGGTYLVFPGASHNRFEHSVGVGYLAGCLGMALRDRQPELCITKQDVLCVQIAGLCHDLGHGPFSHMFDGLFIPKARPGKKWKHEMASVQMFDHLVQENALEPVMLQHGLRLPDDLTFIKEQIAGPLESAVLDSTILDESETEYLWDIEGR
;
A
#
# COMPACT_ATOMS: atom_id res chain seq x y z
N MET A 1 25.59 1.35 34.36
CA MET A 1 26.78 1.56 33.51
C MET A 1 26.91 0.38 32.57
N MET A 2 26.11 0.42 31.50
CA MET A 2 26.24 -0.32 30.24
C MET A 2 25.30 0.43 29.30
N GLU A 3 25.85 1.50 28.73
CA GLU A 3 25.32 2.27 27.61
C GLU A 3 25.76 1.60 26.30
N ASP A 4 24.94 1.83 25.28
CA ASP A 4 25.18 1.71 23.82
C ASP A 4 25.36 0.29 23.24
N ASP A 5 24.75 -0.11 22.11
CA ASP A 5 24.37 0.63 20.91
C ASP A 5 22.99 0.21 20.37
N LEU A 6 22.03 1.13 20.38
CA LEU A 6 21.02 1.23 19.33
C LEU A 6 21.66 2.05 18.19
N GLN A 7 22.22 1.38 17.19
CA GLN A 7 22.62 2.04 15.94
C GLN A 7 21.93 1.41 14.72
N THR A 8 20.95 2.17 14.24
CA THR A 8 20.83 2.57 12.83
C THR A 8 20.44 1.50 11.81
N THR A 9 19.14 1.20 11.71
CA THR A 9 18.52 0.58 10.52
C THR A 9 18.11 1.60 9.44
N HIS A 10 18.60 2.84 9.50
CA HIS A 10 18.53 3.82 8.41
C HIS A 10 19.49 3.49 7.24
N LYS A 11 19.31 2.33 6.60
CA LYS A 11 19.67 2.21 5.19
C LYS A 11 18.38 2.31 4.38
N LEU A 12 17.89 3.55 4.29
CA LEU A 12 17.03 3.96 3.18
C LEU A 12 17.69 3.49 1.88
N PHE A 13 16.87 2.91 1.01
CA PHE A 13 17.21 2.55 -0.37
C PHE A 13 17.60 3.83 -1.13
N LEU A 14 18.87 4.22 -1.00
CA LEU A 14 19.48 5.20 -1.88
C LEU A 14 19.83 4.49 -3.21
N PRO A 15 19.68 5.16 -4.37
CA PRO A 15 20.27 4.67 -5.60
C PRO A 15 21.78 4.48 -5.38
N PRO A 16 22.42 3.45 -5.95
CA PRO A 16 23.80 3.13 -5.65
C PRO A 16 24.70 4.34 -5.92
N SER A 17 25.23 4.91 -4.84
CA SER A 17 26.34 5.85 -4.89
C SER A 17 27.55 5.13 -5.50
N THR A 18 28.40 5.89 -6.17
CA THR A 18 29.47 5.51 -7.11
C THR A 18 30.61 4.64 -6.57
N ASP A 19 30.41 3.87 -5.50
CA ASP A 19 31.36 2.86 -5.02
C ASP A 19 30.78 1.46 -5.16
N HIS A 20 31.56 0.58 -5.78
CA HIS A 20 31.21 -0.76 -6.28
C HIS A 20 30.78 -1.78 -5.21
N ALA A 21 29.62 -1.58 -4.59
CA ALA A 21 28.97 -2.59 -3.73
C ALA A 21 27.52 -2.83 -4.17
N VAL A 22 27.33 -3.38 -5.37
CA VAL A 22 26.02 -3.92 -5.76
C VAL A 22 25.81 -5.23 -4.99
N ASN A 23 24.97 -5.20 -3.95
CA ASN A 23 24.54 -6.39 -3.24
C ASN A 23 23.35 -7.06 -3.94
N GLY A 24 23.05 -8.31 -3.56
CA GLY A 24 21.98 -9.10 -4.20
C GLY A 24 20.61 -8.43 -4.20
N SER A 25 20.31 -7.59 -3.21
CA SER A 25 19.06 -6.82 -3.10
C SER A 25 18.96 -5.63 -4.06
N ALA A 26 20.07 -5.11 -4.59
CA ALA A 26 20.08 -3.99 -5.53
C ALA A 26 19.98 -4.42 -7.00
N LEU A 27 20.28 -5.70 -7.30
CA LEU A 27 20.25 -6.29 -8.63
C LEU A 27 18.89 -6.19 -9.36
N PRO A 28 17.71 -6.28 -8.71
CA PRO A 28 16.41 -6.16 -9.38
C PRO A 28 16.16 -4.77 -9.94
N TYR A 29 16.78 -3.76 -9.34
CA TYR A 29 16.61 -2.34 -9.64
C TYR A 29 17.68 -1.80 -10.59
N LEU A 30 18.52 -2.68 -11.14
CA LEU A 30 19.49 -2.29 -12.15
C LEU A 30 18.78 -1.88 -13.44
N THR A 31 19.11 -0.67 -13.90
CA THR A 31 18.68 -0.16 -15.19
C THR A 31 19.81 -0.29 -16.20
N GLU A 32 19.47 -0.10 -17.46
CA GLU A 32 20.43 -0.05 -18.56
C GLU A 32 21.48 1.05 -18.31
N ALA A 33 21.05 2.22 -17.85
CA ALA A 33 21.93 3.34 -17.46
C ALA A 33 22.81 3.02 -16.24
N HIS A 34 22.35 2.19 -15.29
CA HIS A 34 23.20 1.72 -14.19
C HIS A 34 24.34 0.85 -14.73
N LEU A 35 24.06 -0.06 -15.67
CA LEU A 35 25.07 -0.92 -16.29
C LEU A 35 26.07 -0.12 -17.12
N GLU A 36 25.62 0.95 -17.78
CA GLU A 36 26.51 1.88 -18.49
C GLU A 36 27.49 2.57 -17.54
N LYS A 37 26.97 3.12 -16.44
CA LYS A 37 27.79 3.77 -15.40
C LYS A 37 28.77 2.81 -14.72
N MET A 38 28.44 1.52 -14.67
CA MET A 38 29.34 0.46 -14.19
C MET A 38 30.36 0.00 -15.25
N GLY A 39 30.39 0.63 -16.42
CA GLY A 39 31.39 0.36 -17.47
C GLY A 39 31.00 -0.72 -18.47
N VAL A 40 29.77 -1.23 -18.44
CA VAL A 40 29.29 -2.21 -19.44
C VAL A 40 28.92 -1.46 -20.73
N SER A 41 29.90 -1.31 -21.60
CA SER A 41 29.82 -0.46 -22.79
C SER A 41 28.85 -1.00 -23.87
N PRO A 42 28.89 -2.29 -24.25
CA PRO A 42 28.02 -2.80 -25.32
C PRO A 42 26.55 -2.87 -24.89
N LEU A 43 25.65 -2.24 -25.65
CA LEU A 43 24.21 -2.29 -25.42
C LEU A 43 23.68 -3.73 -25.37
N GLY A 44 24.15 -4.60 -26.28
CA GLY A 44 23.77 -6.02 -26.29
C GLY A 44 24.09 -6.74 -24.97
N SER A 45 25.26 -6.47 -24.39
CA SER A 45 25.67 -7.03 -23.10
C SER A 45 24.82 -6.49 -21.95
N ARG A 46 24.51 -5.19 -21.94
CA ARG A 46 23.60 -4.59 -20.95
C ARG A 46 22.23 -5.25 -20.98
N LEU A 47 21.64 -5.38 -22.18
CA LEU A 47 20.34 -6.03 -22.35
C LEU A 47 20.36 -7.51 -21.95
N GLN A 48 21.44 -8.24 -22.25
CA GLN A 48 21.58 -9.64 -21.88
C GLN A 48 21.76 -9.84 -20.37
N ILE A 49 22.48 -8.95 -19.70
CA ILE A 49 22.60 -8.92 -18.23
C ILE A 49 21.24 -8.62 -17.61
N LEU A 50 20.54 -7.57 -18.06
CA LEU A 50 19.19 -7.26 -17.57
C LEU A 50 18.22 -8.42 -17.80
N HIS A 51 18.28 -9.07 -18.96
CA HIS A 51 17.47 -10.25 -19.24
C HIS A 51 17.78 -11.40 -18.28
N SER A 52 19.07 -11.66 -18.01
CA SER A 52 19.51 -12.72 -17.11
C SER A 52 19.16 -12.43 -15.65
N LEU A 53 19.29 -11.18 -15.21
CA LEU A 53 18.89 -10.71 -13.88
C LEU A 53 17.37 -10.78 -13.71
N ARG A 54 16.60 -10.35 -14.71
CA ARG A 54 15.14 -10.53 -14.73
C ARG A 54 14.79 -12.01 -14.64
N LYS A 55 15.48 -12.89 -15.38
CA LYS A 55 15.26 -14.34 -15.31
C LYS A 55 15.61 -14.94 -13.94
N LEU A 56 16.71 -14.51 -13.32
CA LEU A 56 17.12 -14.92 -11.97
C LEU A 56 16.16 -14.41 -10.90
N TRP A 57 15.64 -13.19 -11.04
CA TRP A 57 14.69 -12.62 -10.08
C TRP A 57 13.27 -13.12 -10.29
N HIS A 58 12.89 -13.47 -11.52
CA HIS A 58 11.71 -14.32 -11.76
C HIS A 58 11.86 -15.71 -11.09
N PHE A 59 13.09 -16.11 -10.71
CA PHE A 59 13.40 -17.31 -9.92
C PHE A 59 13.58 -17.04 -8.41
N SER A 60 13.59 -15.78 -7.96
CA SER A 60 13.24 -15.47 -6.58
C SER A 60 11.75 -15.17 -6.59
N PRO A 61 10.86 -16.17 -6.47
CA PRO A 61 9.48 -15.84 -6.20
C PRO A 61 9.53 -15.00 -4.93
N GLU A 62 9.17 -13.72 -5.00
CA GLU A 62 8.50 -13.16 -3.84
C GLU A 62 7.31 -14.09 -3.66
N SER A 63 7.44 -15.01 -2.72
CA SER A 63 6.49 -16.08 -2.55
C SER A 63 5.23 -15.48 -1.97
N MET A 64 4.07 -16.02 -2.33
CA MET A 64 2.84 -15.75 -1.60
C MET A 64 3.13 -15.89 -0.09
N LYS A 65 2.67 -14.92 0.71
CA LYS A 65 2.81 -15.00 2.17
C LYS A 65 1.49 -15.42 2.76
N VAL A 66 1.55 -16.33 3.71
CA VAL A 66 0.37 -16.83 4.42
C VAL A 66 0.21 -16.05 5.73
N PHE A 67 -0.96 -15.45 5.92
CA PHE A 67 -1.43 -14.91 7.19
C PHE A 67 -2.37 -15.92 7.85
N ASN A 68 -2.23 -16.11 9.15
CA ASN A 68 -3.18 -16.91 9.93
C ASN A 68 -4.20 -15.96 10.58
N ASP A 69 -5.40 -15.94 10.03
CA ASP A 69 -6.49 -15.08 10.48
C ASP A 69 -7.58 -15.91 11.18
N PRO A 70 -8.07 -15.50 12.37
CA PRO A 70 -9.05 -16.29 13.12
C PRO A 70 -10.44 -16.32 12.48
N ILE A 71 -10.75 -15.43 11.52
CA ILE A 71 -12.04 -15.35 10.84
C ILE A 71 -12.01 -16.12 9.52
N HIS A 72 -10.91 -16.01 8.77
CA HIS A 72 -10.78 -16.54 7.40
C HIS A 72 -9.81 -17.72 7.29
N GLY A 73 -9.13 -18.12 8.37
CA GLY A 73 -8.13 -19.17 8.36
C GLY A 73 -6.83 -18.72 7.68
N HIS A 74 -6.29 -19.55 6.79
CA HIS A 74 -5.08 -19.22 6.06
C HIS A 74 -5.38 -18.29 4.87
N ILE A 75 -4.91 -17.05 4.96
CA ILE A 75 -5.00 -16.05 3.90
C ILE A 75 -3.70 -16.02 3.13
N GLU A 76 -3.74 -16.32 1.84
CA GLU A 76 -2.59 -16.16 0.93
C GLU A 76 -2.61 -14.78 0.27
N LEU A 77 -1.51 -14.03 0.41
CA LEU A 77 -1.38 -12.69 -0.16
C LEU A 77 -0.30 -12.62 -1.22
N HIS A 78 -0.65 -11.96 -2.34
CA HIS A 78 0.25 -11.66 -3.43
C HIS A 78 1.37 -10.70 -2.98
N PRO A 79 2.61 -10.85 -3.47
CA PRO A 79 3.74 -10.01 -3.07
C PRO A 79 3.48 -8.51 -3.18
N LEU A 80 2.82 -8.08 -4.25
CA LEU A 80 2.44 -6.68 -4.41
C LEU A 80 1.62 -6.17 -3.21
N LEU A 81 0.66 -6.95 -2.70
CA LEU A 81 -0.16 -6.56 -1.54
C LEU A 81 0.71 -6.43 -0.28
N LEU A 82 1.71 -7.29 -0.12
CA LEU A 82 2.67 -7.20 0.99
C LEU A 82 3.46 -5.89 0.93
N ARG A 83 3.79 -5.40 -0.26
CA ARG A 83 4.48 -4.11 -0.43
C ARG A 83 3.63 -2.92 0.03
N PHE A 84 2.31 -3.01 -0.03
CA PHE A 84 1.41 -2.02 0.59
C PHE A 84 1.30 -2.22 2.10
N ILE A 85 1.17 -3.47 2.55
CA ILE A 85 1.04 -3.82 3.97
C ILE A 85 2.28 -3.38 4.76
N ASP A 86 3.47 -3.63 4.23
CA ASP A 86 4.76 -3.36 4.89
C ASP A 86 5.20 -1.89 4.72
N THR A 87 4.25 -0.95 4.82
CA THR A 87 4.50 0.50 4.82
C THR A 87 4.04 1.13 6.13
N PRO A 88 4.67 2.23 6.59
CA PRO A 88 4.21 2.96 7.77
C PRO A 88 2.73 3.37 7.69
N GLN A 89 2.29 3.82 6.52
CA GLN A 89 0.94 4.29 6.23
C GLN A 89 -0.12 3.19 6.47
N PHE A 90 0.20 1.94 6.14
CA PHE A 90 -0.67 0.79 6.40
C PHE A 90 -0.49 0.22 7.82
N GLN A 91 0.75 0.08 8.30
CA GLN A 91 1.04 -0.48 9.63
C GLN A 91 0.41 0.35 10.75
N ARG A 92 0.20 1.66 10.55
CA ARG A 92 -0.49 2.52 11.53
C ARG A 92 -1.89 2.00 11.90
N LEU A 93 -2.56 1.27 11.00
CA LEU A 93 -3.89 0.70 11.24
C LEU A 93 -3.90 -0.32 12.39
N ARG A 94 -2.73 -0.82 12.82
CA ARG A 94 -2.59 -1.67 14.03
C ARG A 94 -2.92 -0.94 15.32
N HIS A 95 -2.92 0.39 15.28
CA HIS A 95 -3.11 1.25 16.44
C HIS A 95 -4.50 1.90 16.48
N ILE A 96 -5.38 1.56 15.53
CA ILE A 96 -6.73 2.14 15.41
C ILE A 96 -7.78 1.07 15.67
N LYS A 97 -8.45 1.14 16.83
CA LYS A 97 -9.52 0.20 17.21
C LYS A 97 -10.68 0.26 16.22
N GLN A 98 -11.10 -0.90 15.71
CA GLN A 98 -12.20 -1.02 14.74
C GLN A 98 -13.46 -0.35 15.26
N LEU A 99 -13.82 -0.66 16.51
CA LEU A 99 -15.03 -0.19 17.17
C LEU A 99 -14.77 0.97 18.16
N GLY A 100 -13.60 1.60 18.10
CA GLY A 100 -13.26 2.75 18.92
C GLY A 100 -13.54 2.52 20.42
N GLY A 101 -14.35 3.39 21.02
CA GLY A 101 -14.70 3.36 22.45
C GLY A 101 -15.49 2.12 22.89
N THR A 102 -16.08 1.35 21.97
CA THR A 102 -16.78 0.10 22.29
C THR A 102 -15.87 -0.90 23.00
N TYR A 103 -14.56 -0.87 22.75
CA TYR A 103 -13.58 -1.68 23.48
C TYR A 103 -13.63 -1.46 25.01
N LEU A 104 -13.99 -0.26 25.47
CA LEU A 104 -14.11 0.08 26.89
C LEU A 104 -15.36 -0.55 27.54
N VAL A 105 -16.30 -1.04 26.74
CA VAL A 105 -17.55 -1.70 27.18
C VAL A 105 -17.48 -3.20 26.92
N PHE A 106 -16.89 -3.60 25.79
CA PHE A 106 -16.76 -4.98 25.34
C PHE A 106 -15.27 -5.34 25.22
N PRO A 107 -14.67 -6.01 26.22
CA PRO A 107 -13.23 -6.28 26.22
C PRO A 107 -12.77 -7.17 25.05
N GLY A 108 -13.68 -7.98 24.47
CA GLY A 108 -13.41 -8.77 23.26
C GLY A 108 -13.35 -7.93 21.97
N ALA A 109 -13.83 -6.69 21.97
CA ALA A 109 -13.73 -5.76 20.84
C ALA A 109 -12.33 -5.12 20.74
N SER A 110 -11.28 -5.92 20.92
CA SER A 110 -9.90 -5.47 20.98
C SER A 110 -9.24 -5.31 19.61
N HIS A 111 -9.90 -5.73 18.53
CA HIS A 111 -9.38 -5.73 17.17
C HIS A 111 -9.25 -4.32 16.60
N ASN A 112 -8.30 -4.15 15.69
CA ASN A 112 -7.95 -2.92 15.01
C ASN A 112 -8.31 -2.99 13.51
N ARG A 113 -8.20 -1.85 12.84
CA ARG A 113 -8.45 -1.73 11.40
C ARG A 113 -7.51 -2.58 10.55
N PHE A 114 -6.28 -2.84 11.02
CA PHE A 114 -5.27 -3.61 10.28
C PHE A 114 -5.76 -4.99 9.83
N GLU A 115 -6.18 -5.84 10.78
CA GLU A 115 -6.62 -7.21 10.47
C GLU A 115 -7.91 -7.20 9.64
N HIS A 116 -8.78 -6.23 9.87
CA HIS A 116 -9.96 -6.02 9.04
C HIS A 116 -9.59 -5.69 7.59
N SER A 117 -8.71 -4.73 7.36
CA SER A 117 -8.24 -4.35 6.02
C SER A 117 -7.60 -5.53 5.27
N VAL A 118 -6.79 -6.34 5.96
CA VAL A 118 -6.23 -7.56 5.37
C VAL A 118 -7.33 -8.55 4.97
N GLY A 119 -8.32 -8.77 5.84
CA GLY A 119 -9.47 -9.63 5.56
C GLY A 119 -10.32 -9.13 4.38
N VAL A 120 -10.56 -7.82 4.27
CA VAL A 120 -11.30 -7.23 3.16
C VAL A 120 -10.54 -7.40 1.84
N GLY A 121 -9.23 -7.11 1.82
CA GLY A 121 -8.40 -7.37 0.64
C GLY A 121 -8.43 -8.84 0.20
N TYR A 122 -8.43 -9.77 1.15
CA TYR A 122 -8.57 -11.20 0.87
C TYR A 122 -9.94 -11.56 0.26
N LEU A 123 -11.04 -11.13 0.88
CA LEU A 123 -12.40 -11.42 0.40
C LEU A 123 -12.67 -10.78 -0.97
N ALA A 124 -12.16 -9.56 -1.19
CA ALA A 124 -12.24 -8.88 -2.47
C ALA A 124 -11.56 -9.71 -3.58
N GLY A 125 -10.38 -10.27 -3.29
CA GLY A 125 -9.68 -11.19 -4.19
C GLY A 125 -10.45 -12.49 -4.42
N CYS A 126 -11.02 -13.10 -3.38
CA CYS A 126 -11.81 -14.32 -3.51
C CYS A 126 -13.01 -14.12 -4.44
N LEU A 127 -13.74 -13.02 -4.27
CA LEU A 127 -14.89 -12.69 -5.13
C LEU A 127 -14.43 -12.41 -6.56
N GLY A 128 -13.40 -11.58 -6.75
CA GLY A 128 -12.86 -11.26 -8.08
C GLY A 128 -12.40 -12.50 -8.84
N MET A 129 -11.68 -13.40 -8.18
CA MET A 129 -11.26 -14.68 -8.77
C MET A 129 -12.44 -15.59 -9.09
N ALA A 130 -13.42 -15.70 -8.18
CA ALA A 130 -14.60 -16.54 -8.41
C ALA A 130 -15.42 -16.07 -9.61
N LEU A 131 -15.60 -14.75 -9.79
CA LEU A 131 -16.29 -14.18 -10.95
C LEU A 131 -15.49 -14.42 -12.23
N ARG A 132 -14.18 -14.15 -12.21
CA ARG A 132 -13.30 -14.42 -13.35
C ARG A 132 -13.38 -15.87 -13.83
N ASP A 133 -13.28 -16.82 -12.90
CA ASP A 133 -13.15 -18.23 -13.22
C ASP A 133 -14.50 -18.83 -13.65
N ARG A 134 -15.62 -18.30 -13.13
CA ARG A 134 -16.98 -18.79 -13.46
C ARG A 134 -17.61 -18.11 -14.67
N GLN A 135 -17.17 -16.89 -15.02
CA GLN A 135 -17.71 -16.10 -16.12
C GLN A 135 -16.59 -15.52 -16.99
N PRO A 136 -15.86 -16.36 -17.75
CA PRO A 136 -14.74 -15.91 -18.57
C PRO A 136 -15.12 -14.85 -19.61
N GLU A 137 -16.39 -14.79 -20.02
CA GLU A 137 -16.94 -13.78 -20.93
C GLU A 137 -16.90 -12.35 -20.38
N LEU A 138 -16.78 -12.18 -19.06
CA LEU A 138 -16.59 -10.86 -18.44
C LEU A 138 -15.17 -10.31 -18.66
N CYS A 139 -14.25 -11.13 -19.17
CA CYS A 139 -12.87 -10.75 -19.46
C CYS A 139 -12.11 -10.16 -18.26
N ILE A 140 -12.47 -10.57 -17.03
CA ILE A 140 -11.78 -10.14 -15.80
C ILE A 140 -10.34 -10.68 -15.83
N THR A 141 -9.37 -9.78 -15.76
CA THR A 141 -7.95 -10.12 -15.81
C THR A 141 -7.38 -10.33 -14.39
N LYS A 142 -6.15 -10.86 -14.31
CA LYS A 142 -5.41 -10.90 -13.03
C LYS A 142 -5.09 -9.50 -12.51
N GLN A 143 -4.87 -8.54 -13.42
CA GLN A 143 -4.66 -7.13 -13.10
C GLN A 143 -5.89 -6.56 -12.39
N ASP A 144 -7.10 -6.80 -12.94
CA ASP A 144 -8.35 -6.33 -12.32
C ASP A 144 -8.53 -6.88 -10.91
N VAL A 145 -8.28 -8.18 -10.71
CA VAL A 145 -8.34 -8.80 -9.38
C VAL A 145 -7.35 -8.16 -8.41
N LEU A 146 -6.11 -7.90 -8.84
CA LEU A 146 -5.12 -7.22 -8.00
C LEU A 146 -5.57 -5.80 -7.63
N CYS A 147 -6.11 -5.03 -8.58
CA CYS A 147 -6.64 -3.70 -8.29
C CYS A 147 -7.79 -3.74 -7.27
N VAL A 148 -8.71 -4.69 -7.41
CA VAL A 148 -9.81 -4.91 -6.45
C VAL A 148 -9.28 -5.31 -5.07
N GLN A 149 -8.26 -6.16 -5.00
CA GLN A 149 -7.60 -6.51 -3.73
C GLN A 149 -6.92 -5.30 -3.08
N ILE A 150 -6.22 -4.47 -3.85
CA ILE A 150 -5.56 -3.26 -3.34
C ILE A 150 -6.61 -2.27 -2.84
N ALA A 151 -7.71 -2.06 -3.58
CA ALA A 151 -8.82 -1.21 -3.13
C ALA A 151 -9.42 -1.71 -1.81
N GLY A 152 -9.73 -3.01 -1.71
CA GLY A 152 -10.24 -3.61 -0.47
C GLY A 152 -9.26 -3.51 0.70
N LEU A 153 -7.97 -3.72 0.44
CA LEU A 153 -6.91 -3.56 1.42
C LEU A 153 -6.83 -2.10 1.91
N CYS A 154 -6.92 -1.14 1.00
CA CYS A 154 -6.66 0.27 1.27
C CYS A 154 -7.91 1.09 1.65
N HIS A 155 -9.12 0.52 1.63
CA HIS A 155 -10.37 1.29 1.82
C HIS A 155 -10.46 2.04 3.16
N ASP A 156 -9.81 1.52 4.20
CA ASP A 156 -9.81 2.06 5.56
C ASP A 156 -8.53 2.85 5.91
N LEU A 157 -7.65 3.10 4.92
CA LEU A 157 -6.41 3.85 5.11
C LEU A 157 -6.63 5.27 5.63
N GLY A 158 -7.83 5.83 5.65
CA GLY A 158 -8.10 7.20 6.08
C GLY A 158 -8.68 7.31 7.48
N HIS A 159 -8.92 6.20 8.18
CA HIS A 159 -9.46 6.27 9.53
C HIS A 159 -8.50 6.98 10.49
N GLY A 160 -9.08 7.83 11.34
CA GLY A 160 -8.39 8.49 12.45
C GLY A 160 -8.59 7.77 13.79
N PRO A 161 -8.10 8.36 14.90
CA PRO A 161 -8.21 7.78 16.24
C PRO A 161 -9.65 7.40 16.62
N PHE A 162 -9.83 6.16 17.10
CA PHE A 162 -11.14 5.58 17.42
C PHE A 162 -12.13 5.45 16.25
N SER A 163 -11.61 5.29 15.02
CA SER A 163 -12.40 4.99 13.82
C SER A 163 -13.53 6.01 13.60
N HIS A 164 -14.79 5.58 13.62
CA HIS A 164 -15.95 6.41 13.29
C HIS A 164 -16.22 7.55 14.28
N MET A 165 -15.58 7.52 15.46
CA MET A 165 -15.63 8.67 16.36
C MET A 165 -14.94 9.89 15.74
N PHE A 166 -13.91 9.68 14.91
CA PHE A 166 -13.09 10.76 14.37
C PHE A 166 -13.82 11.56 13.28
N ASP A 167 -14.24 10.91 12.18
CA ASP A 167 -15.09 11.52 11.13
C ASP A 167 -16.48 11.87 11.63
N GLY A 168 -17.10 10.98 12.42
CA GLY A 168 -18.51 11.11 12.76
C GLY A 168 -18.80 12.13 13.86
N LEU A 169 -17.85 12.38 14.76
CA LEU A 169 -18.08 13.22 15.94
C LEU A 169 -17.00 14.28 16.16
N PHE A 170 -15.72 13.91 16.12
CA PHE A 170 -14.64 14.84 16.45
C PHE A 170 -14.47 15.91 15.38
N ILE A 171 -14.24 15.54 14.12
CA ILE A 171 -14.03 16.51 13.03
C ILE A 171 -15.23 17.44 12.86
N PRO A 172 -16.50 16.98 12.83
CA PRO A 172 -17.65 17.88 12.73
C PRO A 172 -17.76 18.89 13.88
N LYS A 173 -17.29 18.52 15.09
CA LYS A 173 -17.28 19.42 16.25
C LYS A 173 -16.08 20.37 16.25
N ALA A 174 -14.89 19.86 15.93
CA ALA A 174 -13.64 20.62 15.97
C ALA A 174 -13.49 21.55 14.76
N ARG A 175 -14.01 21.16 13.60
CA ARG A 175 -13.98 21.91 12.34
C ARG A 175 -15.37 21.98 11.70
N PRO A 176 -16.31 22.72 12.29
CA PRO A 176 -17.66 22.86 11.74
C PRO A 176 -17.64 23.40 10.31
N GLY A 177 -18.44 22.81 9.42
CA GLY A 177 -18.54 23.21 8.01
C GLY A 177 -17.50 22.56 7.09
N LYS A 178 -16.43 21.95 7.63
CA LYS A 178 -15.51 21.13 6.84
C LYS A 178 -16.12 19.74 6.65
N LYS A 179 -16.36 19.37 5.39
CA LYS A 179 -16.73 17.99 5.04
C LYS A 179 -15.47 17.13 5.05
N TRP A 180 -15.46 16.12 5.92
CA TRP A 180 -14.38 15.15 5.99
C TRP A 180 -14.98 13.75 6.08
N LYS A 181 -14.39 12.83 5.34
CA LYS A 181 -14.82 11.45 5.19
C LYS A 181 -13.58 10.58 5.20
N HIS A 182 -13.62 9.47 5.94
CA HIS A 182 -12.47 8.58 6.03
C HIS A 182 -12.14 7.99 4.66
N GLU A 183 -13.12 7.81 3.76
CA GLU A 183 -12.92 7.33 2.40
C GLU A 183 -12.04 8.28 1.56
N MET A 184 -12.26 9.60 1.68
CA MET A 184 -11.42 10.59 0.99
C MET A 184 -10.03 10.67 1.60
N ALA A 185 -9.93 10.55 2.93
CA ALA A 185 -8.65 10.45 3.59
C ALA A 185 -7.91 9.14 3.23
N SER A 186 -8.62 8.05 2.93
CA SER A 186 -8.04 6.79 2.46
C SER A 186 -7.42 6.96 1.08
N VAL A 187 -8.10 7.69 0.19
CA VAL A 187 -7.56 8.04 -1.13
C VAL A 187 -6.29 8.90 -1.00
N GLN A 188 -6.31 9.93 -0.16
CA GLN A 188 -5.14 10.78 0.09
C GLN A 188 -3.97 9.97 0.69
N MET A 189 -4.26 9.12 1.68
CA MET A 189 -3.26 8.26 2.31
C MET A 189 -2.72 7.21 1.32
N PHE A 190 -3.55 6.70 0.41
CA PHE A 190 -3.12 5.79 -0.64
C PHE A 190 -2.12 6.46 -1.60
N ASP A 191 -2.43 7.67 -2.08
CA ASP A 191 -1.50 8.43 -2.95
C ASP A 191 -0.17 8.69 -2.23
N HIS A 192 -0.21 9.12 -0.96
CA HIS A 192 0.99 9.32 -0.14
C HIS A 192 1.77 8.02 0.09
N LEU A 193 1.09 6.91 0.40
CA LEU A 193 1.71 5.59 0.56
C LEU A 193 2.44 5.17 -0.71
N VAL A 194 1.80 5.30 -1.88
CA VAL A 194 2.40 4.95 -3.17
C VAL A 194 3.64 5.81 -3.46
N GLN A 195 3.54 7.12 -3.20
CA GLN A 195 4.61 8.08 -3.45
C GLN A 195 5.82 7.87 -2.53
N GLU A 196 5.63 7.88 -1.21
CA GLU A 196 6.73 7.81 -0.23
C GLU A 196 7.48 6.48 -0.28
N ASN A 197 6.80 5.40 -0.63
CA ASN A 197 7.38 4.06 -0.68
C ASN A 197 7.81 3.65 -2.11
N ALA A 198 7.76 4.58 -3.08
CA ALA A 198 8.11 4.36 -4.47
C ALA A 198 7.47 3.08 -5.06
N LEU A 199 6.15 2.93 -4.90
CA LEU A 199 5.45 1.71 -5.30
C LEU A 199 5.08 1.65 -6.77
N GLU A 200 5.07 2.77 -7.51
CA GLU A 200 4.70 2.75 -8.93
C GLU A 200 5.55 1.79 -9.79
N PRO A 201 6.90 1.78 -9.69
CA PRO A 201 7.71 0.80 -10.42
C PRO A 201 7.40 -0.65 -10.04
N VAL A 202 7.05 -0.89 -8.78
CA VAL A 202 6.69 -2.22 -8.26
C VAL A 202 5.33 -2.66 -8.81
N MET A 203 4.35 -1.75 -8.86
CA MET A 203 3.04 -2.00 -9.49
C MET A 203 3.21 -2.36 -10.97
N LEU A 204 4.02 -1.60 -11.71
CA LEU A 204 4.34 -1.88 -13.12
C LEU A 204 5.02 -3.24 -13.29
N GLN A 205 5.95 -3.60 -12.41
CA GLN A 205 6.62 -4.92 -12.43
C GLN A 205 5.63 -6.08 -12.23
N HIS A 206 4.56 -5.86 -11.45
CA HIS A 206 3.49 -6.83 -11.23
C HIS A 206 2.34 -6.75 -12.26
N GLY A 207 2.49 -5.93 -13.30
CA GLY A 207 1.59 -5.92 -14.45
C GLY A 207 0.41 -4.95 -14.35
N LEU A 208 0.42 -4.03 -13.39
CA LEU A 208 -0.53 -2.91 -13.36
C LEU A 208 -0.18 -1.87 -14.43
N ARG A 209 -1.18 -1.11 -14.88
CA ARG A 209 -1.09 -0.04 -15.87
C ARG A 209 -1.43 1.30 -15.23
N LEU A 210 -0.45 2.18 -15.15
CA LEU A 210 -0.60 3.51 -14.56
C LEU A 210 -0.75 4.56 -15.68
N PRO A 211 -1.56 5.62 -15.49
CA PRO A 211 -2.25 5.99 -14.26
C PRO A 211 -3.61 5.31 -14.04
N ASP A 212 -4.13 4.58 -15.04
CA ASP A 212 -5.51 4.07 -15.05
C ASP A 212 -5.84 3.21 -13.82
N ASP A 213 -4.97 2.29 -13.42
CA ASP A 213 -5.20 1.43 -12.26
C ASP A 213 -5.16 2.19 -10.94
N LEU A 214 -4.38 3.27 -10.82
CA LEU A 214 -4.40 4.13 -9.62
C LEU A 214 -5.76 4.81 -9.50
N THR A 215 -6.28 5.34 -10.61
CA THR A 215 -7.61 5.93 -10.67
C THR A 215 -8.67 4.89 -10.30
N PHE A 216 -8.62 3.70 -10.91
CA PHE A 216 -9.57 2.62 -10.65
C PHE A 216 -9.59 2.17 -9.18
N ILE A 217 -8.43 2.06 -8.53
CA ILE A 217 -8.32 1.73 -7.10
C ILE A 217 -8.98 2.83 -6.26
N LYS A 218 -8.65 4.10 -6.53
CA LYS A 218 -9.19 5.25 -5.78
C LYS A 218 -10.71 5.39 -5.94
N GLU A 219 -11.23 5.15 -7.15
CA GLU A 219 -12.67 5.20 -7.43
C GLU A 219 -13.45 4.11 -6.69
N GLN A 220 -12.86 2.93 -6.49
CA GLN A 220 -13.48 1.88 -5.68
C GLN A 220 -13.57 2.25 -4.19
N ILE A 221 -12.64 3.08 -3.70
CA ILE A 221 -12.60 3.51 -2.29
C ILE A 221 -13.61 4.64 -2.03
N ALA A 222 -13.59 5.68 -2.87
CA ALA A 222 -14.32 6.92 -2.59
C ALA A 222 -15.47 7.21 -3.58
N GLY A 223 -15.66 6.40 -4.61
CA GLY A 223 -16.53 6.69 -5.74
C GLY A 223 -15.85 7.60 -6.80
N PRO A 224 -16.62 8.09 -7.80
CA PRO A 224 -16.07 8.87 -8.90
C PRO A 224 -15.27 10.09 -8.46
N LEU A 225 -14.00 10.17 -8.84
CA LEU A 225 -13.09 11.22 -8.36
C LEU A 225 -13.44 12.62 -8.89
N GLU A 226 -14.03 12.71 -10.07
CA GLU A 226 -14.52 13.99 -10.62
C GLU A 226 -15.56 14.66 -9.71
N SER A 227 -16.37 13.85 -9.02
CA SER A 227 -17.33 14.34 -8.02
C SER A 227 -16.65 14.74 -6.70
N ALA A 228 -15.51 14.12 -6.37
CA ALA A 228 -14.72 14.43 -5.18
C ALA A 228 -13.92 15.73 -5.34
N VAL A 229 -13.41 16.03 -6.54
CA VAL A 229 -12.68 17.29 -6.83
C VAL A 229 -13.60 18.52 -6.69
N LEU A 230 -14.88 18.37 -7.03
CA LEU A 230 -15.89 19.42 -6.79
C LEU A 230 -16.15 19.69 -5.30
N ASP A 231 -15.95 18.69 -4.43
CA ASP A 231 -16.10 18.84 -2.96
C ASP A 231 -14.75 19.18 -2.27
N SER A 232 -13.61 18.93 -2.93
CA SER A 232 -12.25 19.07 -2.37
C SER A 232 -11.54 20.39 -2.68
N THR A 233 -12.12 21.30 -3.48
CA THR A 233 -11.62 22.69 -3.67
C THR A 233 -11.59 23.53 -2.37
N ILE A 234 -11.85 22.91 -1.23
CA ILE A 234 -11.90 23.49 0.12
C ILE A 234 -10.75 22.96 1.03
N LEU A 235 -9.84 22.10 0.53
CA LEU A 235 -8.76 21.53 1.34
C LEU A 235 -7.40 22.19 1.03
N ASP A 236 -6.92 23.01 1.95
CA ASP A 236 -5.55 23.55 1.99
C ASP A 236 -4.53 22.44 2.30
N GLU A 237 -3.42 22.41 1.56
CA GLU A 237 -2.34 21.42 1.64
C GLU A 237 -1.64 21.44 3.01
N SER A 238 -1.71 22.55 3.75
CA SER A 238 -1.13 22.69 5.09
C SER A 238 -1.83 21.86 6.18
N GLU A 239 -3.04 21.33 5.93
CA GLU A 239 -3.91 20.79 6.98
C GLU A 239 -3.97 19.26 7.07
N THR A 240 -3.20 18.52 6.27
CA THR A 240 -3.18 17.04 6.32
C THR A 240 -2.18 16.46 7.32
N GLU A 241 -1.40 17.31 7.99
CA GLU A 241 -0.30 16.95 8.90
C GLU A 241 -0.68 15.89 9.96
N TYR A 242 -1.90 15.94 10.51
CA TYR A 242 -2.37 14.97 11.50
C TYR A 242 -2.68 13.57 10.95
N LEU A 243 -2.90 13.43 9.63
CA LEU A 243 -3.00 12.11 8.99
C LEU A 243 -1.63 11.44 8.88
N TRP A 244 -0.58 12.26 8.79
CA TRP A 244 0.81 11.85 8.56
C TRP A 244 1.60 11.68 9.85
N ASP A 245 1.04 12.07 10.99
CA ASP A 245 1.70 11.98 12.29
C ASP A 245 1.73 10.51 12.76
N ILE A 246 2.65 9.75 12.16
CA ILE A 246 2.89 8.32 12.42
C ILE A 246 3.68 8.14 13.73
N GLU A 247 4.30 9.20 14.24
CA GLU A 247 4.97 9.23 15.53
C GLU A 247 4.11 10.00 16.51
N GLY A 248 3.25 9.31 17.26
CA GLY A 248 2.53 9.91 18.39
C GLY A 248 3.50 10.40 19.47
N ARG A 249 4.03 11.62 19.32
CA ARG A 249 4.77 12.36 20.33
C ARG A 249 3.86 13.31 21.08
#